data_AF-A0A7Y3AX59-F1
#
_entry.id   AF-A0A7Y3AX59-F1
#
_cell.length_a   1.000
_cell.length_b   1.000
_cell.length_c   1.000
_cell.angle_alpha   90.00
_cell.angle_beta   90.00
_cell.angle_gamma   90.00
#
_symmetry.space_group_name_H-M   'P 1'
#
loop_
_entity.id
_entity.type
_entity.pdbx_description
1 polymer ?
#
loop_
_entity_poly.entity_id
_entity_poly.type
_entity_poly.pdbx_seq_one_letter_code
_entity_poly.pdbx_strand_id
1 'polypeptide(L)'
;MTAIGPISGVPRYSSSNNALLRLERNNRSLLSLEEKLKSYVCEPKTRSLYEKMESLKNGLANLKSSNLEIITALKDHTLFFEDAKESIREQLEKYKALELKVLEYIGMAKLHC
;
A
#
# COMPACT_ATOMS: atom_id res chain seq x y z
N MET A 1 42.01 24.73 -20.81
CA MET A 1 41.90 24.45 -19.37
C MET A 1 40.42 24.20 -19.07
N THR A 2 40.11 22.92 -18.87
CA THR A 2 38.93 22.28 -18.26
C THR A 2 37.54 22.91 -18.44
N ALA A 3 36.82 22.41 -19.45
CA ALA A 3 35.37 22.34 -19.44
C ALA A 3 34.93 21.33 -18.37
N ILE A 4 34.14 21.78 -17.40
CA ILE A 4 33.49 20.90 -16.42
C ILE A 4 32.30 20.27 -17.12
N GLY A 5 32.50 19.07 -17.68
CA GLY A 5 31.41 18.24 -18.19
C GLY A 5 30.46 17.83 -17.06
N PRO A 6 29.19 17.50 -17.36
CA PRO A 6 28.24 17.08 -16.35
C PRO A 6 28.73 15.78 -15.69
N ILE A 7 28.69 15.76 -14.36
CA ILE A 7 29.08 14.64 -13.51
C ILE A 7 28.19 13.44 -13.84
N SER A 8 28.75 12.53 -14.64
CA SER A 8 28.27 11.17 -14.84
C SER A 8 28.45 10.42 -13.51
N GLY A 9 27.35 10.16 -12.78
CA GLY A 9 27.48 9.31 -11.59
C GLY A 9 26.30 9.20 -10.62
N VAL A 10 25.21 9.96 -10.77
CA VAL A 10 24.03 9.75 -9.92
C VAL A 10 23.07 8.81 -10.65
N PRO A 11 22.74 7.62 -10.09
CA PRO A 11 21.67 6.81 -10.64
C PRO A 11 20.39 7.65 -10.57
N ARG A 12 19.91 8.15 -11.71
CA ARG A 12 18.52 8.58 -11.81
C ARG A 12 17.70 7.32 -11.64
N TYR A 13 17.20 7.06 -10.43
CA TYR A 13 16.13 6.10 -10.25
C TYR A 13 15.04 6.48 -11.25
N SER A 14 14.83 5.65 -12.27
CA SER A 14 13.73 5.86 -13.22
C SER A 14 12.44 6.02 -12.41
N SER A 15 11.52 6.86 -12.88
CA SER A 15 10.21 7.04 -12.25
C SER A 15 9.52 5.68 -12.03
N SER A 16 9.83 4.70 -12.87
CA SER A 16 9.43 3.31 -12.78
C SER A 16 9.90 2.60 -11.51
N ASN A 17 11.21 2.67 -11.23
CA ASN A 17 11.78 2.08 -10.02
C ASN A 17 11.21 2.74 -8.75
N ASN A 18 10.94 4.04 -8.78
CA ASN A 18 10.31 4.73 -7.65
C ASN A 18 8.86 4.28 -7.40
N ALA A 19 8.07 4.09 -8.44
CA ALA A 19 6.68 3.66 -8.31
C ALA A 19 6.59 2.22 -7.76
N LEU A 20 7.42 1.30 -8.26
CA LEU A 20 7.49 -0.07 -7.77
C LEU A 20 7.94 -0.11 -6.29
N LEU A 21 8.99 0.61 -5.92
CA LEU A 21 9.45 0.70 -4.53
C LEU A 21 8.36 1.24 -3.58
N ARG A 22 7.56 2.20 -4.05
CA ARG A 22 6.41 2.71 -3.29
C ARG A 22 5.34 1.64 -3.11
N LEU A 23 5.03 0.88 -4.16
CA LEU A 23 4.06 -0.22 -4.07
C LEU A 23 4.52 -1.30 -3.08
N GLU A 24 5.80 -1.68 -3.10
CA GLU A 24 6.37 -2.62 -2.13
C GLU A 24 6.29 -2.11 -0.69
N ARG A 25 6.57 -0.82 -0.47
CA ARG A 25 6.44 -0.19 0.85
C ARG A 25 4.99 -0.22 1.32
N ASN A 26 4.05 0.15 0.47
CA ASN A 26 2.63 0.09 0.80
C ASN A 26 2.20 -1.34 1.14
N ASN A 27 2.69 -2.33 0.40
CA ASN A 27 2.37 -3.74 0.68
C ASN A 27 2.85 -4.19 2.06
N ARG A 28 4.01 -3.69 2.51
CA ARG A 28 4.48 -3.88 3.90
C ARG A 28 3.61 -3.11 4.91
N SER A 29 3.22 -1.88 4.61
CA SER A 29 2.35 -1.09 5.50
C SER A 29 0.98 -1.71 5.69
N LEU A 30 0.43 -2.40 4.68
CA LEU A 30 -0.83 -3.15 4.79
C LEU A 30 -0.80 -4.20 5.90
N LEU A 31 0.34 -4.88 6.10
CA LEU A 31 0.52 -5.82 7.22
C LEU A 31 0.39 -5.11 8.57
N SER A 32 1.05 -3.96 8.71
CA SER A 32 0.98 -3.18 9.94
C SER A 32 -0.44 -2.65 10.22
N LEU A 33 -1.18 -2.26 9.19
CA LEU A 33 -2.59 -1.87 9.33
C LEU A 33 -3.47 -3.05 9.77
N GLU A 34 -3.23 -4.24 9.21
CA GLU A 34 -3.94 -5.47 9.59
C GLU A 34 -3.67 -5.84 11.06
N GLU A 35 -2.42 -5.75 11.52
CA GLU A 35 -2.04 -5.99 12.91
C GLU A 35 -2.69 -4.97 13.86
N LYS A 36 -2.73 -3.69 13.48
CA LYS A 36 -3.42 -2.66 14.28
C LYS A 36 -4.91 -2.97 14.44
N LEU A 37 -5.59 -3.39 13.37
CA LEU A 37 -7.01 -3.78 13.45
C LEU A 37 -7.22 -5.00 14.34
N LYS A 38 -6.26 -5.91 14.44
CA LYS A 38 -6.35 -7.09 15.33
C LYS A 38 -6.10 -6.76 16.81
N SER A 39 -5.69 -5.53 17.14
CA SER A 39 -5.46 -5.13 18.53
C SER A 39 -6.76 -5.10 19.34
N TYR A 40 -6.66 -5.33 20.65
CA TYR A 40 -7.81 -5.33 21.57
C TYR A 40 -8.57 -3.98 21.57
N VAL A 41 -7.86 -2.87 21.36
CA VAL A 41 -8.44 -1.52 21.26
C VAL A 41 -9.37 -1.38 20.04
N CYS A 42 -9.22 -2.26 19.06
CA CYS A 42 -10.01 -2.29 17.83
C CYS A 42 -11.14 -3.34 17.86
N GLU A 43 -11.36 -3.99 19.00
CA GLU A 43 -12.40 -5.01 19.12
C GLU A 43 -13.81 -4.39 18.93
N PRO A 44 -14.62 -4.92 18.00
CA PRO A 44 -15.91 -4.34 17.69
C PRO A 44 -16.93 -4.63 18.80
N LYS A 45 -17.45 -3.58 19.43
CA LYS A 45 -18.46 -3.67 20.50
C LYS A 45 -19.91 -3.64 20.00
N THR A 46 -20.10 -3.37 18.70
CA THR A 46 -21.42 -3.33 18.06
C THR A 46 -21.38 -4.10 16.75
N ARG A 47 -22.56 -4.53 16.29
CA ARG A 47 -22.69 -5.20 14.99
C ARG A 47 -22.16 -4.34 13.83
N SER A 48 -22.44 -3.03 13.83
CA SER A 48 -21.97 -2.12 12.80
C SER A 48 -20.45 -1.97 12.79
N LEU A 49 -19.80 -1.96 13.97
CA LEU A 49 -18.35 -1.96 14.06
C LEU A 49 -17.77 -3.29 13.56
N TYR A 50 -18.40 -4.42 13.88
CA TYR A 50 -17.97 -5.73 13.39
C TYR A 50 -18.01 -5.79 11.86
N GLU A 51 -19.14 -5.42 11.25
CA GLU A 51 -19.29 -5.40 9.79
C GLU A 51 -18.26 -4.47 9.13
N LYS A 52 -17.97 -3.31 9.74
CA LYS A 52 -16.96 -2.38 9.26
C LYS A 52 -15.54 -2.95 9.39
N MET A 53 -15.21 -3.59 10.51
CA MET A 53 -13.93 -4.25 10.74
C MET A 53 -13.67 -5.36 9.72
N GLU A 54 -14.66 -6.22 9.49
CA GLU A 54 -14.56 -7.32 8.52
C GLU A 54 -14.41 -6.80 7.08
N SER A 55 -15.17 -5.77 6.72
CA SER A 55 -15.00 -5.08 5.43
C SER A 55 -13.57 -4.54 5.23
N LEU A 56 -12.99 -3.94 6.28
CA LEU A 56 -11.62 -3.43 6.24
C LEU A 56 -10.58 -4.55 6.11
N LYS A 57 -10.73 -5.64 6.87
CA LYS A 57 -9.83 -6.81 6.77
C LYS A 57 -9.84 -7.41 5.36
N ASN A 58 -11.03 -7.62 4.80
CA ASN A 58 -11.19 -8.12 3.44
C ASN A 58 -10.56 -7.17 2.42
N GLY A 59 -10.77 -5.85 2.58
CA GLY A 59 -10.14 -4.83 1.74
C GLY A 59 -8.60 -4.89 1.81
N LEU A 60 -8.03 -5.02 3.01
CA LEU A 60 -6.58 -5.09 3.22
C LEU A 60 -5.99 -6.35 2.58
N ALA A 61 -6.64 -7.50 2.79
CA ALA A 61 -6.20 -8.78 2.22
C ALA A 61 -6.24 -8.78 0.69
N ASN A 62 -7.33 -8.29 0.10
CA ASN A 62 -7.49 -8.21 -1.36
C ASN A 62 -6.45 -7.27 -1.98
N LEU A 63 -6.26 -6.09 -1.38
CA LEU A 63 -5.28 -5.12 -1.87
C LEU A 63 -3.85 -5.67 -1.76
N LYS A 64 -3.54 -6.38 -0.67
CA LYS A 64 -2.25 -7.02 -0.47
C LYS A 64 -1.97 -8.10 -1.51
N SER A 65 -2.96 -8.97 -1.80
CA SER A 65 -2.81 -10.01 -2.84
C SER A 65 -2.56 -9.37 -4.21
N SER A 66 -3.40 -8.41 -4.59
CA SER A 66 -3.28 -7.74 -5.88
C SER A 66 -1.96 -6.97 -6.04
N ASN A 67 -1.48 -6.32 -4.98
CA ASN A 67 -0.17 -5.67 -4.98
C ASN A 67 0.96 -6.68 -5.15
N LEU A 68 0.87 -7.82 -4.44
CA LEU A 68 1.88 -8.87 -4.52
C LEU A 68 1.96 -9.47 -5.92
N GLU A 69 0.82 -9.72 -6.56
CA GLU A 69 0.76 -10.20 -7.96
C GLU A 69 1.48 -9.25 -8.92
N ILE A 70 1.22 -7.94 -8.83
CA ILE A 70 1.90 -6.93 -9.67
C ILE A 70 3.40 -6.88 -9.37
N ILE A 71 3.79 -6.89 -8.10
CA ILE A 71 5.21 -6.86 -7.70
C ILE A 71 5.95 -8.08 -8.24
N THR A 72 5.36 -9.27 -8.09
CA THR A 72 5.95 -10.53 -8.57
C THR A 72 6.06 -10.53 -10.09
N ALA A 73 4.99 -10.17 -10.81
CA ALA A 73 5.00 -10.14 -12.27
C ALA A 73 6.05 -9.16 -12.85
N LEU A 74 6.28 -8.02 -12.19
CA LEU A 74 7.32 -7.07 -12.57
C LEU A 74 8.73 -7.59 -12.28
N LYS A 75 8.92 -8.31 -11.16
CA LYS A 75 10.22 -8.90 -10.78
C LYS A 75 10.60 -10.09 -11.66
N ASP A 76 9.62 -10.91 -12.01
CA ASP A 76 9.81 -12.08 -12.87
C ASP A 76 9.86 -11.70 -14.36
N HIS A 77 9.77 -10.40 -14.68
CA HIS A 77 9.77 -9.86 -16.03
C HIS A 77 8.66 -10.41 -16.94
N THR A 78 7.57 -10.93 -16.34
CA THR A 78 6.38 -11.40 -17.06
C THR A 78 5.42 -10.25 -17.41
N LEU A 79 5.61 -9.09 -16.78
CA LEU A 79 4.88 -7.84 -17.03
C LEU A 79 5.88 -6.70 -17.22
N PHE A 80 5.69 -5.86 -18.23
CA PHE A 80 6.50 -4.66 -18.40
C PHE A 80 5.97 -3.52 -17.53
N PHE A 81 6.88 -2.66 -17.09
CA PHE A 81 6.51 -1.54 -16.22
C PHE A 81 5.49 -0.58 -16.87
N GLU A 82 5.64 -0.28 -18.16
CA GLU A 82 4.72 0.63 -18.85
C GLU A 82 3.28 0.08 -18.87
N ASP A 83 3.12 -1.23 -18.98
CA ASP A 83 1.81 -1.89 -18.91
C ASP A 83 1.23 -1.88 -17.48
N ALA A 84 2.10 -2.00 -16.48
CA ALA A 84 1.72 -2.03 -15.07
C ALA A 84 1.45 -0.63 -14.47
N LYS A 85 1.89 0.44 -15.13
CA LYS A 85 1.97 1.79 -14.55
C LYS A 85 0.64 2.29 -14.00
N GLU A 86 -0.42 2.09 -14.76
CA GLU A 86 -1.76 2.51 -14.36
C GLU A 86 -2.29 1.66 -13.21
N SER A 87 -2.09 0.34 -13.25
CA SER A 87 -2.43 -0.55 -12.15
C SER A 87 -1.70 -0.16 -10.87
N ILE A 88 -0.39 0.12 -10.93
CA ILE A 88 0.39 0.59 -9.78
C ILE A 88 -0.22 1.88 -9.23
N ARG A 89 -0.56 2.85 -10.09
CA ARG A 89 -1.18 4.11 -9.69
C ARG A 89 -2.50 3.87 -8.95
N GLU A 90 -3.37 3.02 -9.49
CA GLU A 90 -4.62 2.66 -8.85
C GLU A 90 -4.41 1.98 -7.50
N GLN A 91 -3.46 1.06 -7.39
CA GLN A 91 -3.15 0.40 -6.12
C GLN A 91 -2.67 1.39 -5.05
N LEU A 92 -1.88 2.39 -5.43
CA LEU A 92 -1.43 3.43 -4.51
C LEU A 92 -2.61 4.30 -4.01
N GLU A 93 -3.58 4.62 -4.86
CA GLU A 93 -4.78 5.37 -4.45
C GLU A 93 -5.73 4.52 -3.59
N LYS A 94 -5.93 3.24 -3.95
CA LYS A 94 -6.70 2.27 -3.15
C LYS A 94 -6.10 2.14 -1.75
N TYR A 95 -4.77 2.08 -1.64
CA TYR A 95 -4.06 2.06 -0.36
C TYR A 95 -4.40 3.27 0.50
N LYS A 96 -4.27 4.50 -0.04
CA LYS A 96 -4.54 5.73 0.73
C LYS A 96 -5.98 5.77 1.24
N ALA A 97 -6.94 5.43 0.36
CA ALA A 97 -8.34 5.40 0.72
C ALA A 97 -8.63 4.37 1.82
N LEU A 98 -7.99 3.21 1.76
CA LEU A 98 -8.18 2.15 2.75
C LEU A 98 -7.49 2.50 4.09
N GLU A 99 -6.29 3.06 4.04
CA GLU A 99 -5.56 3.55 5.22
C GLU A 99 -6.40 4.58 6.00
N LEU A 100 -6.99 5.55 5.30
CA LEU A 100 -7.88 6.53 5.93
C LEU A 100 -9.06 5.86 6.63
N LYS A 101 -9.75 4.92 5.98
CA LYS A 101 -10.88 4.20 6.57
C LYS A 101 -10.48 3.36 7.79
N VAL A 102 -9.28 2.79 7.80
CA VAL A 102 -8.74 2.08 8.96
C VAL A 102 -8.50 3.05 10.12
N LEU A 103 -7.89 4.20 9.86
CA LEU A 103 -7.65 5.21 10.90
C LEU A 103 -8.97 5.74 11.49
N GLU A 104 -9.97 5.98 10.64
CA GLU A 104 -11.32 6.34 11.09
C GLU A 104 -11.94 5.26 11.98
N TYR A 105 -11.84 3.98 11.58
CA TYR A 105 -12.34 2.87 12.39
C TYR A 105 -11.64 2.80 13.76
N ILE A 106 -10.31 2.95 13.79
CA ILE A 106 -9.54 2.98 15.05
C ILE A 106 -10.04 4.12 15.95
N GLY A 107 -10.34 5.29 15.37
CA GLY A 107 -10.93 6.42 16.10
C GLY A 107 -12.29 6.06 16.71
N MET A 108 -13.18 5.42 15.93
CA MET A 108 -14.48 4.95 16.40
C MET A 108 -14.35 3.89 17.50
N ALA A 109 -13.51 2.88 17.31
CA ALA A 109 -13.33 1.80 18.28
C ALA A 109 -12.80 2.33 19.63
N LYS A 110 -11.90 3.33 19.60
CA LYS A 110 -11.40 4.01 20.80
C LYS A 110 -12.44 4.83 21.54
N LEU A 111 -13.37 5.48 20.83
CA LEU A 111 -14.46 6.23 21.48
C LEU A 111 -15.44 5.32 22.23
N HIS A 112 -15.50 4.04 21.85
CA HIS A 112 -16.27 3.03 22.55
C HIS A 112 -15.46 2.28 23.62
N CYS A 113 -14.16 2.57 23.79
CA CYS A 113 -13.31 1.91 24.79
C CYS A 113 -13.65 2.34 26.21
#